data_AF-A0A6J4VS44-F1
#
_entry.id   AF-A0A6J4VS44-F1
#
_cell.length_a   1.000
_cell.length_b   1.000
_cell.length_c   1.000
_cell.angle_alpha   90.00
_cell.angle_beta   90.00
_cell.angle_gamma   90.00
#
_symmetry.space_group_name_H-M   'P 1'
#
loop_
_entity.id
_entity.type
_entity.pdbx_description
1 polymer ?
#
loop_
_entity_poly.entity_id
_entity_poly.type
_entity_poly.pdbx_seq_one_letter_code
_entity_poly.pdbx_strand_id
1 'polypeptide(L)' 'MRRDESLARLDREYDLLVIGGGATGLGAALDSAARGYATLLVEARDFAGGTSSRSTKLVHGGVRYLQ' A
#
# COMPACT_ATOMS: atom_id res chain seq x y z
N MET A 1 -0.29 14.74 7.88
CA MET A 1 0.32 13.90 6.83
C MET A 1 1.49 14.69 6.23
N ARG A 2 2.71 14.12 6.15
CA ARG A 2 3.94 14.85 5.75
C ARG A 2 4.16 14.81 4.23
N ARG A 3 3.16 15.24 3.45
CA ARG A 3 3.18 15.12 1.98
C ARG A 3 4.33 15.92 1.37
N ASP A 4 4.52 17.16 1.80
CA ASP A 4 5.56 18.04 1.24
C ASP A 4 6.97 17.48 1.47
N GLU A 5 7.23 16.92 2.66
CA GLU A 5 8.49 16.22 2.95
C GLU A 5 8.68 14.98 2.08
N SER A 6 7.61 14.21 1.82
CA SER A 6 7.67 13.04 0.94
C SER A 6 7.96 13.43 -0.51
N LEU A 7 7.37 14.53 -1.00
CA LEU A 7 7.61 15.05 -2.34
C LEU A 7 9.05 15.55 -2.51
N ALA A 8 9.58 16.25 -1.50
CA ALA A 8 10.97 16.74 -1.52
C ALA A 8 12.01 15.61 -1.59
N ARG A 9 11.63 14.37 -1.23
CA ARG A 9 12.52 13.20 -1.25
C ARG A 9 12.40 12.37 -2.52
N LEU A 10 11.59 12.77 -3.51
CA LEU A 10 11.39 11.99 -4.74
C LEU A 10 12.66 11.88 -5.61
N ASP A 11 13.54 12.88 -5.55
CA ASP A 11 14.78 12.93 -6.33
C ASP A 11 15.90 12.10 -5.68
N ARG A 12 15.64 10.79 -5.54
CA ARG A 12 16.62 9.80 -5.10
C ARG A 12 16.31 8.45 -5.74
N GLU A 13 17.28 7.55 -5.68
CA GLU A 13 17.04 6.14 -6.03
C GLU A 13 16.24 5.42 -4.93
N TYR A 14 15.34 4.56 -5.41
CA TYR A 14 14.52 3.66 -4.62
C TYR A 14 14.73 2.23 -5.13
N ASP A 15 14.84 1.29 -4.20
CA ASP A 15 14.98 -0.13 -4.53
C ASP A 15 13.65 -0.72 -5.05
N LEU A 16 12.51 -0.15 -4.61
CA LEU A 16 11.19 -0.65 -4.96
C LEU A 16 10.15 0.47 -5.07
N LEU A 17 9.40 0.48 -6.17
CA LEU A 17 8.24 1.35 -6.39
C LEU A 17 6.94 0.52 -6.34
N VAL A 18 6.06 0.87 -5.41
CA VAL A 18 4.69 0.34 -5.33
C VAL A 18 3.70 1.35 -5.93
N ILE A 19 2.91 0.91 -6.89
CA ILE A 19 1.84 1.72 -7.50
C ILE A 19 0.50 1.23 -6.96
N GLY A 20 -0.20 2.10 -6.23
CA GLY A 20 -1.49 1.85 -5.61
C GLY A 20 -1.42 1.73 -4.09
N GLY A 21 -2.19 2.56 -3.39
CA GLY A 21 -2.32 2.62 -1.93
C GLY A 21 -3.52 1.85 -1.38
N GLY A 22 -3.93 0.77 -2.05
CA GLY A 22 -4.88 -0.20 -1.51
C GLY A 22 -4.24 -1.16 -0.51
N ALA A 23 -5.03 -2.08 0.06
CA ALA A 23 -4.56 -3.05 1.06
C ALA A 23 -3.34 -3.86 0.59
N THR A 24 -3.34 -4.32 -0.66
CA THR A 24 -2.22 -5.05 -1.26
C THR A 24 -0.96 -4.20 -1.36
N GLY A 25 -1.06 -2.99 -1.91
CA GLY A 25 0.09 -2.12 -2.10
C GLY A 25 0.68 -1.61 -0.79
N LEU A 26 -0.17 -1.25 0.18
CA LEU A 26 0.28 -0.87 1.52
C LEU A 26 0.99 -2.04 2.23
N GLY A 27 0.47 -3.27 2.11
CA GLY A 27 1.10 -4.46 2.66
C GLY A 27 2.48 -4.74 2.04
N ALA A 28 2.58 -4.66 0.71
CA ALA A 28 3.84 -4.82 0.00
C ALA A 28 4.87 -3.73 0.36
N ALA A 29 4.45 -2.46 0.44
CA ALA A 29 5.32 -1.36 0.83
C ALA A 29 5.81 -1.49 2.28
N LEU A 30 4.94 -1.97 3.19
CA LEU A 30 5.32 -2.23 4.58
C LEU A 30 6.36 -3.36 4.68
N ASP A 31 6.14 -4.49 4.01
CA ASP A 31 7.10 -5.60 4.01
C ASP A 31 8.45 -5.17 3.41
N SER A 32 8.42 -4.45 2.28
CA SER A 32 9.64 -3.94 1.63
C SER A 32 10.41 -2.97 2.55
N ALA A 33 9.73 -2.00 3.17
CA ALA A 33 10.35 -1.07 4.10
C ALA A 33 10.88 -1.78 5.37
N ALA A 34 10.15 -2.76 5.91
CA ALA A 34 10.57 -3.54 7.08
C ALA A 34 11.83 -4.37 6.83
N ARG A 35 12.09 -4.74 5.57
CA ARG A 35 13.32 -5.42 5.14
C ARG A 35 14.49 -4.47 4.88
N GLY A 36 14.27 -3.16 5.00
CA GLY A 36 15.31 -2.13 4.84
C GLY A 36 15.45 -1.56 3.43
N TYR A 37 14.56 -1.91 2.50
CA TYR A 37 14.59 -1.34 1.15
C TYR A 37 14.11 0.11 1.12
N ALA A 38 14.76 0.94 0.31
CA ALA A 38 14.28 2.26 -0.04
C ALA A 38 12.99 2.12 -0.88
N THR A 39 11.85 2.23 -0.21
CA THR A 39 10.53 1.98 -0.81
C THR A 39 9.79 3.28 -1.10
N LEU A 40 9.31 3.44 -2.34
CA LEU A 40 8.37 4.49 -2.73
C LEU A 40 6.99 3.89 -2.97
N LEU A 41 5.94 4.45 -2.35
CA LEU A 41 4.55 4.12 -2.68
C LEU A 41 3.84 5.36 -3.21
N VAL A 42 3.14 5.21 -4.32
CA VAL A 42 2.33 6.28 -4.92
C VAL A 42 0.88 5.83 -5.07
N GLU A 43 -0.05 6.70 -4.70
CA GLU A 43 -1.49 6.52 -4.85
C GLU A 43 -2.06 7.75 -5.56
N ALA A 44 -2.94 7.51 -6.52
CA ALA A 44 -3.55 8.57 -7.32
C ALA A 44 -4.63 9.35 -6.54
N ARG A 45 -5.22 8.75 -5.51
CA ARG A 45 -6.29 9.31 -4.67
C ARG A 45 -5.87 9.32 -3.20
N ASP A 46 -6.83 9.11 -2.30
CA ASP A 46 -6.57 8.84 -0.90
C ASP A 46 -6.24 7.36 -0.66
N PHE A 47 -5.50 7.08 0.41
CA PHE A 47 -5.17 5.71 0.78
C PHE A 47 -6.43 4.88 1.04
N ALA A 48 -6.41 3.63 0.59
CA ALA A 48 -7.56 2.73 0.58
C ALA A 48 -8.81 3.23 -0.19
N GLY A 49 -8.72 4.31 -0.96
CA GLY A 49 -9.85 4.92 -1.69
C GLY A 49 -10.49 4.05 -2.80
N GLY A 50 -9.87 2.92 -3.14
CA GLY A 50 -10.39 1.91 -4.07
C GLY A 50 -11.25 0.83 -3.38
N THR A 51 -11.20 -0.41 -3.90
CA THR A 51 -11.94 -1.56 -3.36
C THR A 51 -11.65 -1.83 -1.88
N SER A 52 -10.45 -1.50 -1.41
CA SER A 52 -10.03 -1.72 -0.02
C SER A 52 -10.90 -1.00 1.03
N SER A 53 -11.62 0.07 0.67
CA SER A 53 -12.60 0.74 1.56
C SER A 53 -14.04 0.21 1.40
N ARG A 54 -14.30 -0.56 0.33
CA ARG A 54 -15.63 -1.02 -0.12
C ARG A 54 -15.87 -2.52 0.14
N SER A 55 -15.27 -3.07 1.19
CA SER A 55 -15.50 -4.45 1.63
C SER A 55 -16.67 -4.54 2.63
N THR A 56 -17.06 -5.77 2.97
CA THR A 56 -17.95 -6.08 4.09
C THR A 56 -17.33 -5.78 5.45
N LYS A 57 -16.05 -5.38 5.51
CA LYS A 57 -15.28 -5.10 6.73
C LYS A 57 -15.22 -6.30 7.70
N LEU A 58 -15.33 -7.51 7.14
CA LEU A 58 -15.16 -8.77 7.86
C LEU A 58 -13.95 -9.51 7.29
N VAL A 59 -13.10 -10.01 8.19
CA VAL A 59 -12.03 -10.94 7.84
C VAL A 59 -12.59 -12.35 7.98
N HIS A 60 -12.67 -13.08 6.88
CA HIS A 60 -13.18 -14.46 6.89
C HIS A 60 -12.30 -15.38 6.03
N GLY A 61 -12.17 -16.64 6.42
CA GLY A 61 -11.48 -17.66 5.63
C GLY A 61 -12.26 -18.16 4.41
N GLY A 62 -13.52 -17.73 4.25
CA GLY A 62 -14.35 -18.13 3.11
C GLY A 62 -14.77 -19.60 3.22
N VAL A 63 -15.40 -19.99 4.33
CA VAL A 63 -15.82 -21.38 4.60
C VAL A 63 -16.61 -22.01 3.44
N ARG A 64 -17.31 -21.19 2.65
CA ARG A 64 -18.01 -21.63 1.43
C ARG A 64 -17.10 -22.24 0.35
N TYR A 65 -15.79 -22.01 0.38
CA TYR A 65 -14.83 -22.57 -0.57
C TYR A 65 -14.41 -24.02 -0.25
N LEU A 66 -14.91 -24.61 0.85
CA LEU A 66 -14.60 -25.99 1.26
C LEU A 66 -15.64 -27.03 0.81
N GLN A 67 -16.71 -26.59 0.12
CA GLN A 67 -17.72 -27.45 -0.48
C GLN A 67 -17.30 -27.83 -1.90
#